data_AF-A0A7Y2A483-F1
#
_entry.id   AF-A0A7Y2A483-F1
#
_cell.length_a   1.000
_cell.length_b   1.000
_cell.length_c   1.000
_cell.angle_alpha   90.00
_cell.angle_beta   90.00
_cell.angle_gamma   90.00
#
_symmetry.space_group_name_H-M   'P 1'
#
loop_
_entity.id
_entity.type
_entity.pdbx_description
1 polymer ?
#
loop_
_entity_poly.entity_id
_entity_poly.type
_entity_poly.pdbx_seq_one_letter_code
_entity_poly.pdbx_strand_id
1 'polypeptide(L)'
;MPTVGELSEAFRPITSLAASWDPVGLQFGDRSIEVASLAVCHEVTDALVDRMEAEEPDLLIAYHPLLFRPPSTLVAGSSPSGRAFRLIRAGVALLVVHTGWDVHPGGTADQLAAAAGLTAPSPFGLQSGPDALKVVTFVPPDHEEAVVDALGAAGAGVIGDYTGCAFSSDGTGSFTVPEDGDPFIGTPGERTRVGERRIEMVVPAGRSEAVVRGHERDDLEGIGAGLQPEGRRGGEPGRSRQLVGGATGGHIPA
;
A
#
# COMPACT_ATOMS: atom_id res chain seq x y z
N MET A 1 0.11 -4.59 -26.47
CA MET A 1 -0.59 -5.20 -25.30
C MET A 1 0.16 -4.80 -24.05
N PRO A 2 -0.38 -4.86 -22.81
CA PRO A 2 0.44 -4.50 -21.66
C PRO A 2 1.60 -5.50 -21.51
N THR A 3 2.76 -5.00 -21.12
CA THR A 3 3.93 -5.83 -20.81
C THR A 3 3.79 -6.49 -19.44
N VAL A 4 4.57 -7.54 -19.19
CA VAL A 4 4.70 -8.15 -17.85
C VAL A 4 5.10 -7.09 -16.81
N GLY A 5 5.98 -6.16 -17.18
CA GLY A 5 6.38 -5.06 -16.31
C GLY A 5 5.22 -4.12 -15.98
N GLU A 6 4.43 -3.71 -16.97
CA GLU A 6 3.25 -2.86 -16.77
C GLU A 6 2.17 -3.54 -15.93
N LEU A 7 1.93 -4.83 -16.15
CA LEU A 7 1.01 -5.61 -15.30
C LEU A 7 1.55 -5.74 -13.87
N SER A 8 2.85 -5.97 -13.69
CA SER A 8 3.45 -6.00 -12.35
C SER A 8 3.26 -4.67 -11.61
N GLU A 9 3.37 -3.53 -12.28
CA GLU A 9 3.09 -2.22 -11.66
C GLU A 9 1.60 -2.03 -11.40
N ALA A 10 0.73 -2.49 -12.29
CA ALA A 10 -0.72 -2.44 -12.09
C ALA A 10 -1.19 -3.26 -10.87
N PHE A 11 -0.48 -4.35 -10.53
CA PHE A 11 -0.72 -5.17 -9.35
C PHE A 11 -0.02 -4.64 -8.08
N ARG A 12 0.82 -3.61 -8.19
CA ARG A 12 1.55 -3.03 -7.06
C ARG A 12 0.65 -2.62 -5.88
N PRO A 13 -0.55 -2.04 -6.08
CA PRO A 13 -1.47 -1.71 -4.98
C PRO A 13 -1.90 -2.92 -4.14
N ILE A 14 -1.94 -4.13 -4.73
CA ILE A 14 -2.22 -5.37 -4.00
C ILE A 14 -0.96 -5.83 -3.28
N THR A 15 0.16 -5.95 -4.01
CA THR A 15 1.40 -6.51 -3.44
C THR A 15 2.01 -5.61 -2.37
N SER A 16 1.76 -4.30 -2.39
CA SER A 16 2.21 -3.37 -1.34
C SER A 16 1.49 -3.55 -0.01
N LEU A 17 0.35 -4.25 0.01
CA LEU A 17 -0.37 -4.57 1.24
C LEU A 17 0.12 -5.86 1.91
N ALA A 18 1.01 -6.60 1.24
CA ALA A 18 1.51 -7.87 1.76
C ALA A 18 2.29 -7.69 3.06
N ALA A 19 2.30 -8.74 3.89
CA ALA A 19 3.08 -8.75 5.11
C ALA A 19 4.58 -8.61 4.82
N SER A 20 5.33 -7.98 5.72
CA SER A 20 6.75 -7.65 5.49
C SER A 20 7.68 -8.85 5.26
N TRP A 21 7.25 -10.06 5.62
CA TRP A 21 7.99 -11.31 5.42
C TRP A 21 7.64 -12.03 4.12
N ASP A 22 6.63 -11.54 3.38
CA ASP A 22 5.99 -12.28 2.31
C ASP A 22 6.60 -11.98 0.92
N PRO A 23 7.11 -13.00 0.19
CA PRO A 23 7.77 -12.80 -1.10
C PRO A 23 6.76 -12.73 -2.27
N VAL A 24 6.00 -11.64 -2.33
CA VAL A 24 5.03 -11.31 -3.38
C VAL A 24 5.65 -10.55 -4.57
N GLY A 25 4.87 -10.32 -5.62
CA GLY A 25 5.28 -9.63 -6.84
C GLY A 25 5.79 -10.57 -7.92
N LEU A 26 6.45 -10.01 -8.93
CA LEU A 26 7.05 -10.77 -10.02
C LEU A 26 8.26 -11.59 -9.50
N GLN A 27 8.12 -12.91 -9.42
CA GLN A 27 9.20 -13.80 -8.95
C GLN A 27 10.22 -14.12 -10.04
N PHE A 28 9.76 -14.29 -11.28
CA PHE A 28 10.61 -14.48 -12.46
C PHE A 28 9.82 -14.19 -13.74
N GLY A 29 10.55 -14.01 -14.84
CA GLY A 29 10.01 -13.67 -16.15
C GLY A 29 10.77 -12.50 -16.77
N ASP A 30 10.42 -12.15 -18.01
CA ASP A 30 10.95 -10.97 -18.69
C ASP A 30 9.91 -9.85 -18.67
N ARG A 31 10.25 -8.73 -18.02
CA ARG A 31 9.37 -7.56 -17.86
C ARG A 31 9.00 -6.90 -19.20
N SER A 32 9.76 -7.15 -20.26
CA SER A 32 9.56 -6.53 -21.58
C SER A 32 8.60 -7.30 -22.48
N ILE A 33 8.25 -8.54 -22.13
CA ILE A 33 7.32 -9.37 -22.91
C ILE A 33 5.92 -8.78 -22.85
N GLU A 34 5.29 -8.60 -24.01
CA GLU A 34 3.88 -8.28 -24.14
C GLU A 34 3.02 -9.47 -23.71
N VAL A 35 2.03 -9.25 -22.85
CA VAL A 35 1.14 -10.31 -22.36
C VAL A 35 -0.09 -10.39 -23.24
N ALA A 36 -0.14 -11.42 -24.10
CA ALA A 36 -1.29 -11.76 -24.92
C ALA A 36 -2.25 -12.72 -24.21
N SER A 37 -1.70 -13.57 -23.35
CA SER A 37 -2.41 -14.60 -22.61
C SER A 37 -1.91 -14.69 -21.17
N LEU A 38 -2.83 -14.92 -20.24
CA LEU A 38 -2.49 -15.14 -18.84
C LEU A 38 -3.29 -16.29 -18.24
N ALA A 39 -2.71 -16.92 -17.23
CA ALA A 39 -3.35 -17.93 -16.41
C ALA A 39 -3.35 -17.48 -14.93
N VAL A 40 -4.31 -17.99 -14.16
CA VAL A 40 -4.41 -17.75 -12.72
C VAL A 40 -4.45 -19.08 -11.97
N CYS A 41 -3.77 -19.18 -10.83
CA CYS A 41 -3.81 -20.38 -10.00
C CYS A 41 -3.70 -20.06 -8.51
N HIS A 42 -4.18 -20.98 -7.66
CA HIS A 42 -3.93 -20.88 -6.22
C HIS A 42 -2.52 -21.39 -5.85
N GLU A 43 -2.11 -22.53 -6.41
CA GLU A 43 -0.88 -23.25 -6.08
C GLU A 43 -0.19 -23.78 -7.34
N VAL A 44 1.14 -23.73 -7.39
CA VAL A 44 1.94 -24.17 -8.54
C VAL A 44 2.37 -25.63 -8.36
N THR A 45 1.49 -26.53 -8.76
CA THR A 45 1.69 -28.00 -8.71
C THR A 45 2.38 -28.53 -9.97
N ASP A 46 2.89 -29.76 -9.94
CA ASP A 46 3.49 -30.40 -11.13
C ASP A 46 2.48 -30.50 -12.29
N ALA A 47 1.23 -30.87 -12.00
CA ALA A 47 0.18 -30.94 -13.02
C ALA A 47 -0.14 -29.57 -13.65
N LEU A 48 -0.06 -28.49 -12.87
CA LEU A 48 -0.18 -27.14 -13.42
C LEU A 48 1.02 -26.81 -14.31
N VAL A 49 2.24 -27.13 -13.87
CA VAL A 49 3.45 -26.89 -14.67
C VAL A 49 3.41 -27.65 -15.99
N ASP A 50 3.01 -28.93 -15.98
CA ASP A 50 2.84 -29.73 -17.20
C ASP A 50 1.85 -29.07 -18.18
N ARG A 51 0.78 -28.46 -17.65
CA ARG A 51 -0.19 -27.70 -18.44
C ARG A 51 0.39 -26.39 -18.97
N MET A 52 1.13 -25.64 -18.15
CA MET A 52 1.75 -24.37 -18.56
C MET A 52 2.86 -24.58 -19.60
N GLU A 53 3.56 -25.72 -19.59
CA GLU A 53 4.50 -26.10 -20.65
C GLU A 53 3.81 -26.47 -21.97
N ALA A 54 2.51 -26.78 -21.95
CA ALA A 54 1.74 -27.11 -23.15
C ALA A 54 0.96 -25.90 -23.71
N GLU A 55 0.47 -25.03 -22.82
CA GLU A 55 -0.31 -23.84 -23.17
C GLU A 55 0.54 -22.58 -23.33
N GLU A 56 1.72 -22.53 -22.68
CA GLU A 56 2.72 -21.46 -22.71
C GLU A 56 2.12 -20.03 -22.58
N PRO A 57 1.33 -19.73 -21.54
CA PRO A 57 0.84 -18.37 -21.34
C PRO A 57 2.00 -17.42 -21.01
N ASP A 58 1.88 -16.15 -21.42
CA ASP A 58 2.95 -15.17 -21.19
C ASP A 58 3.12 -14.87 -19.69
N LEU A 59 2.02 -14.93 -18.93
CA LEU A 59 2.00 -14.63 -17.49
C LEU A 59 1.12 -15.61 -16.71
N LEU A 60 1.68 -16.22 -15.67
CA LEU A 60 0.96 -16.93 -14.62
C LEU A 60 0.87 -16.05 -13.36
N ILE A 61 -0.35 -15.83 -12.88
CA ILE A 61 -0.60 -15.17 -11.59
C ILE A 61 -0.95 -16.24 -10.55
N ALA A 62 -0.12 -16.37 -9.53
CA ALA A 62 -0.31 -17.33 -8.45
C ALA A 62 -0.70 -16.65 -7.13
N TYR A 63 -1.55 -17.31 -6.34
CA TYR A 63 -1.79 -16.88 -4.98
C TYR A 63 -0.59 -17.21 -4.08
N HIS A 64 -0.14 -18.48 -4.01
CA HIS A 64 1.01 -18.84 -3.16
C HIS A 64 2.36 -18.54 -3.85
N PRO A 65 3.36 -18.03 -3.10
CA PRO A 65 4.71 -17.87 -3.62
C PRO A 65 5.34 -19.22 -3.95
N LEU A 66 5.72 -19.43 -5.22
CA LEU A 66 6.46 -20.63 -5.62
C LEU A 66 7.85 -20.63 -4.96
N LEU A 67 8.57 -19.52 -5.07
CA LEU A 67 9.88 -19.32 -4.45
C LEU A 67 9.72 -18.55 -3.13
N PHE A 68 9.39 -19.26 -2.05
CA PHE A 68 9.26 -18.64 -0.72
C PHE A 68 10.61 -18.19 -0.12
N ARG A 69 11.71 -18.80 -0.57
CA ARG A 69 13.08 -18.39 -0.25
C ARG A 69 13.89 -18.32 -1.54
N PRO A 70 14.92 -17.45 -1.60
CA PRO A 70 15.83 -17.44 -2.74
C PRO A 70 16.42 -18.83 -2.99
N PRO A 71 16.26 -19.40 -4.20
CA PRO A 71 16.81 -20.71 -4.51
C PRO A 71 18.33 -20.63 -4.66
N SER A 72 19.05 -21.59 -4.08
CA SER A 72 20.50 -21.74 -4.31
C SER A 72 20.83 -22.50 -5.60
N THR A 73 19.87 -23.27 -6.13
CA THR A 73 19.98 -24.05 -7.36
C THR A 73 18.68 -24.04 -8.15
N LEU A 74 18.77 -24.05 -9.48
CA LEU A 74 17.66 -24.16 -10.42
C LEU A 74 17.91 -25.37 -11.34
N VAL A 75 17.36 -26.51 -10.96
CA VAL A 75 17.48 -27.77 -11.71
C VAL A 75 16.06 -28.31 -11.91
N ALA A 76 15.70 -28.63 -13.15
CA ALA A 76 14.38 -29.15 -13.50
C ALA A 76 13.95 -30.31 -12.58
N GLY A 77 12.70 -30.29 -12.13
CA GLY A 77 12.12 -31.31 -11.26
C GLY A 77 10.88 -30.81 -10.52
N SER A 78 10.41 -31.61 -9.56
CA SER A 78 9.20 -31.31 -8.77
C SER A 78 9.43 -30.42 -7.55
N SER A 79 10.67 -30.00 -7.27
CA SER A 79 10.92 -29.01 -6.21
C SER A 79 10.38 -27.64 -6.64
N PRO A 80 10.15 -26.69 -5.71
CA PRO A 80 9.71 -25.35 -6.10
C PRO A 80 10.67 -24.66 -7.09
N SER A 81 11.99 -24.80 -6.89
CA SER A 81 13.00 -24.31 -7.82
C SER A 81 13.03 -25.07 -9.14
N GLY A 82 12.71 -26.37 -9.14
CA GLY A 82 12.61 -27.17 -10.35
C GLY A 82 11.38 -26.83 -11.18
N ARG A 83 10.24 -26.56 -10.55
CA ARG A 83 9.04 -26.02 -11.21
C ARG A 83 9.31 -24.63 -11.78
N ALA A 84 9.98 -23.76 -11.02
CA ALA A 84 10.39 -22.45 -11.51
C ALA A 84 11.28 -22.57 -12.75
N PHE A 85 12.28 -23.47 -12.74
CA PHE A 85 13.11 -23.72 -13.91
C PHE A 85 12.30 -24.17 -15.13
N ARG A 86 11.33 -25.07 -14.94
CA ARG A 86 10.44 -25.57 -16.00
C ARG A 86 9.58 -24.44 -16.60
N LEU A 87 8.96 -23.63 -15.76
CA LEU A 87 8.16 -22.47 -16.19
C LEU A 87 9.00 -21.42 -16.93
N ILE A 88 10.19 -21.09 -16.40
CA ILE A 88 11.14 -20.16 -17.06
C ILE A 88 11.52 -20.69 -18.45
N ARG A 89 11.81 -22.00 -18.55
CA ARG A 89 12.15 -22.64 -19.83
C ARG A 89 11.00 -22.57 -20.85
N ALA A 90 9.76 -22.64 -20.39
CA ALA A 90 8.55 -22.49 -21.21
C ALA A 90 8.22 -21.03 -21.53
N GLY A 91 9.03 -20.05 -21.09
CA GLY A 91 8.77 -18.63 -21.35
C GLY A 91 7.69 -18.00 -20.47
N VAL A 92 7.20 -18.70 -19.45
CA VAL A 92 6.09 -18.25 -18.60
C VAL A 92 6.62 -17.39 -17.45
N ALA A 93 6.16 -16.13 -17.35
CA ALA A 93 6.42 -15.28 -16.19
C ALA A 93 5.54 -15.65 -15.00
N LEU A 94 5.99 -15.39 -13.76
CA LEU A 94 5.22 -15.66 -12.53
C LEU A 94 5.08 -14.41 -11.66
N LEU A 95 3.85 -13.97 -11.43
CA LEU A 95 3.48 -12.92 -10.48
C LEU A 95 2.72 -13.51 -9.29
N VAL A 96 3.05 -13.09 -8.07
CA VAL A 96 2.47 -13.61 -6.82
C VAL A 96 1.74 -12.51 -6.05
N VAL A 97 0.54 -12.78 -5.54
CA VAL A 97 -0.27 -11.80 -4.78
C VAL A 97 -0.44 -12.10 -3.28
N HIS A 98 -0.44 -13.37 -2.89
CA HIS A 98 -0.48 -13.91 -1.52
C HIS A 98 -1.16 -13.04 -0.44
N THR A 99 -0.46 -12.68 0.65
CA THR A 99 -1.07 -11.96 1.79
C THR A 99 -1.56 -10.57 1.42
N GLY A 100 -1.02 -9.97 0.36
CA GLY A 100 -1.55 -8.71 -0.17
C GLY A 100 -2.99 -8.87 -0.65
N TRP A 101 -3.31 -10.02 -1.27
CA TRP A 101 -4.67 -10.35 -1.68
C TRP A 101 -5.60 -10.71 -0.52
N ASP A 102 -5.07 -11.21 0.60
CA ASP A 102 -5.89 -11.50 1.80
C ASP A 102 -6.49 -10.26 2.42
N VAL A 103 -5.76 -9.14 2.38
CA VAL A 103 -6.15 -7.87 3.00
C VAL A 103 -6.69 -6.86 2.00
N HIS A 104 -6.61 -7.15 0.70
CA HIS A 104 -7.10 -6.25 -0.34
C HIS A 104 -8.64 -6.20 -0.31
N PRO A 105 -9.26 -5.01 -0.45
CA PRO A 105 -10.72 -4.90 -0.62
C PRO A 105 -11.21 -5.69 -1.84
N GLY A 106 -12.16 -6.59 -1.65
CA GLY A 106 -12.62 -7.54 -2.67
C GLY A 106 -11.73 -8.78 -2.85
N GLY A 107 -10.70 -8.93 -2.02
CA GLY A 107 -9.75 -10.04 -2.00
C GLY A 107 -10.26 -11.30 -1.28
N THR A 108 -9.35 -12.19 -0.87
CA THR A 108 -9.72 -13.53 -0.34
C THR A 108 -10.77 -13.46 0.77
N ALA A 109 -10.54 -12.61 1.78
CA ALA A 109 -11.40 -12.51 2.95
C ALA A 109 -12.81 -12.02 2.58
N ASP A 110 -12.91 -11.02 1.71
CA ASP A 110 -14.19 -10.46 1.27
C ASP A 110 -14.96 -11.46 0.39
N GLN A 111 -14.29 -12.17 -0.51
CA GLN A 111 -14.91 -13.21 -1.34
C GLN A 111 -15.43 -14.36 -0.47
N LEU A 112 -14.67 -14.77 0.55
CA LEU A 112 -15.10 -15.81 1.48
C LEU A 112 -16.28 -15.34 2.34
N ALA A 113 -16.25 -14.10 2.83
CA ALA A 113 -17.35 -13.53 3.60
C ALA A 113 -18.64 -13.45 2.77
N ALA A 114 -18.55 -13.03 1.50
CA ALA A 114 -19.67 -13.01 0.57
C ALA A 114 -20.20 -14.42 0.30
N ALA A 115 -19.33 -15.40 0.04
CA ALA A 115 -19.71 -16.79 -0.19
C ALA A 115 -20.37 -17.43 1.04
N ALA A 116 -19.96 -17.04 2.25
CA ALA A 116 -20.54 -17.48 3.50
C ALA A 116 -21.84 -16.73 3.87
N GLY A 117 -22.26 -15.74 3.09
CA GLY A 117 -23.46 -14.93 3.36
C GLY A 117 -23.31 -13.99 4.56
N LEU A 118 -22.09 -13.61 4.92
CA LEU A 118 -21.83 -12.68 6.02
C LEU A 118 -22.26 -11.26 5.61
N THR A 119 -22.95 -10.57 6.52
CA THR A 119 -23.35 -9.17 6.35
C THR A 119 -22.47 -8.27 7.20
N ALA A 120 -21.93 -7.20 6.59
CA ALA A 120 -21.05 -6.23 7.25
C ALA A 120 -19.85 -6.86 7.97
N PRO A 121 -19.03 -7.70 7.29
CA PRO A 121 -17.78 -8.18 7.87
C PRO A 121 -16.86 -6.99 8.19
N SER A 122 -16.23 -7.02 9.36
CA SER A 122 -15.19 -6.06 9.74
C SER A 122 -13.81 -6.71 9.63
N PRO A 123 -12.78 -5.96 9.23
CA PRO A 123 -11.39 -6.44 9.25
C PRO A 123 -11.00 -6.98 10.64
N PHE A 124 -10.14 -8.00 10.65
CA PHE A 124 -9.57 -8.58 11.86
C PHE A 124 -8.09 -8.93 11.64
N GLY A 125 -7.28 -8.89 12.70
CA GLY A 125 -5.84 -9.15 12.63
C GLY A 125 -4.98 -7.87 12.60
N LEU A 126 -3.66 -8.06 12.68
CA LEU A 126 -2.68 -6.96 12.61
C LEU A 126 -2.59 -6.47 11.17
N GLN A 127 -3.05 -5.26 10.90
CA GLN A 127 -2.72 -4.58 9.64
C GLN A 127 -1.28 -4.08 9.71
N SER A 128 -0.55 -4.22 8.59
CA SER A 128 0.81 -3.69 8.49
C SER A 128 0.74 -2.21 8.15
N GLY A 129 1.38 -1.36 8.97
CA GLY A 129 1.40 0.09 8.80
C GLY A 129 0.65 0.82 9.92
N PRO A 130 0.90 2.13 10.11
CA PRO A 130 0.20 2.89 11.12
C PRO A 130 -1.24 3.18 10.65
N ASP A 131 -2.22 3.07 11.54
CA ASP A 131 -3.62 3.44 11.24
C ASP A 131 -3.74 4.93 10.85
N ALA A 132 -2.82 5.76 11.35
CA ALA A 132 -2.77 7.18 11.11
C ALA A 132 -1.32 7.70 10.99
N LEU A 133 -1.14 8.74 10.19
CA LEU A 133 0.08 9.53 10.09
C LEU A 133 -0.16 10.91 10.71
N LYS A 134 0.92 11.63 10.95
CA LYS A 134 0.92 13.06 11.27
C LYS A 134 1.33 13.81 10.00
N VAL A 135 0.46 14.68 9.48
CA VAL A 135 0.88 15.68 8.50
C VAL A 135 1.45 16.87 9.25
N VAL A 136 2.63 17.32 8.84
CA VAL A 136 3.32 18.50 9.38
C VAL A 136 3.61 19.44 8.22
N THR A 137 3.15 20.69 8.31
CA THR A 137 3.43 21.73 7.30
C THR A 137 3.83 23.04 7.98
N PHE A 138 4.47 23.93 7.22
CA PHE A 138 5.03 25.19 7.70
C PHE A 138 4.52 26.33 6.84
N VAL A 139 3.72 27.23 7.40
CA VAL A 139 3.04 28.27 6.61
C VAL A 139 3.32 29.66 7.19
N PRO A 140 3.21 30.74 6.40
CA PRO A 140 3.14 32.08 6.96
C PRO A 140 1.96 32.20 7.96
N PRO A 141 2.07 33.00 9.03
CA PRO A 141 1.01 33.12 10.05
C PRO A 141 -0.38 33.44 9.47
N ASP A 142 -0.43 34.25 8.43
CA ASP A 142 -1.69 34.69 7.81
C ASP A 142 -2.37 33.60 6.94
N HIS A 143 -1.73 32.45 6.74
CA HIS A 143 -2.24 31.33 5.92
C HIS A 143 -2.65 30.11 6.77
N GLU A 144 -2.54 30.20 8.10
CA GLU A 144 -2.80 29.07 9.01
C GLU A 144 -4.21 28.49 8.85
N GLU A 145 -5.23 29.34 8.92
CA GLU A 145 -6.64 28.91 8.89
C GLU A 145 -6.99 28.25 7.54
N ALA A 146 -6.58 28.88 6.43
CA ALA A 146 -6.82 28.34 5.09
C ALA A 146 -6.21 26.95 4.88
N VAL A 147 -5.00 26.72 5.42
CA VAL A 147 -4.31 25.43 5.30
C VAL A 147 -4.94 24.37 6.19
N VAL A 148 -5.33 24.72 7.43
CA VAL A 148 -6.06 23.79 8.32
C VAL A 148 -7.38 23.35 7.68
N ASP A 149 -8.13 24.28 7.08
CA ASP A 149 -9.39 23.97 6.41
C ASP A 149 -9.19 23.09 5.17
N ALA A 150 -8.16 23.37 4.36
CA ALA A 150 -7.83 22.57 3.18
C ALA A 150 -7.44 21.13 3.56
N LEU A 151 -6.57 20.97 4.55
CA LEU A 151 -6.17 19.65 5.07
C LEU A 151 -7.36 18.93 5.71
N GLY A 152 -8.20 19.66 6.44
CA GLY A 152 -9.44 19.16 7.04
C GLY A 152 -10.42 18.61 6.00
N ALA A 153 -10.67 19.37 4.93
CA ALA A 153 -11.50 18.96 3.81
C ALA A 153 -10.96 17.71 3.09
N ALA A 154 -9.64 17.51 3.08
CA ALA A 154 -8.99 16.31 2.54
C ALA A 154 -9.02 15.10 3.51
N GLY A 155 -9.50 15.28 4.74
CA GLY A 155 -9.70 14.22 5.73
C GLY A 155 -8.65 14.17 6.84
N ALA A 156 -7.83 15.21 7.01
CA ALA A 156 -6.99 15.36 8.20
C ALA A 156 -7.78 15.94 9.38
N GLY A 157 -7.28 15.76 10.60
CA GLY A 157 -7.83 16.38 11.81
C GLY A 157 -9.17 15.79 12.28
N VAL A 158 -9.47 14.54 11.93
CA VAL A 158 -10.62 13.81 12.47
C VAL A 158 -10.15 12.90 13.60
N ILE A 159 -10.58 13.18 14.84
CA ILE A 159 -10.21 12.40 16.03
C ILE A 159 -11.48 12.09 16.81
N GLY A 160 -11.97 10.85 16.74
CA GLY A 160 -13.28 10.50 17.28
C GLY A 160 -14.39 11.29 16.58
N ASP A 161 -15.23 12.00 17.34
CA ASP A 161 -16.31 12.84 16.81
C ASP A 161 -15.86 14.28 16.47
N TYR A 162 -14.60 14.62 16.72
CA TYR A 162 -14.06 15.96 16.47
C TYR A 162 -13.49 16.07 15.05
N THR A 163 -13.74 17.20 14.39
CA THR A 163 -13.20 17.55 13.06
C THR A 163 -12.40 18.84 13.15
N GLY A 164 -11.48 19.08 12.20
CA GLY A 164 -10.62 20.27 12.21
C GLY A 164 -9.57 20.28 13.34
N CYS A 165 -9.23 19.12 13.91
CA CYS A 165 -8.22 19.03 14.96
C CYS A 165 -6.83 19.32 14.38
N ALA A 166 -6.27 20.47 14.75
CA ALA A 166 -4.91 20.88 14.44
C ALA A 166 -4.17 21.33 15.71
N PHE A 167 -2.86 21.12 15.72
CA PHE A 167 -1.96 21.73 16.68
C PHE A 167 -1.01 22.66 15.94
N SER A 168 -0.85 23.88 16.44
CA SER A 168 0.01 24.90 15.83
C SER A 168 1.03 25.42 16.82
N SER A 169 2.24 25.67 16.34
CA SER A 169 3.30 26.32 17.12
C SER A 169 4.06 27.33 16.26
N ASP A 170 4.45 28.45 16.88
CA ASP A 170 5.33 29.44 16.26
C ASP A 170 6.75 28.89 16.03
N GLY A 171 7.34 29.27 14.91
CA GLY A 171 8.70 28.91 14.53
C GLY A 171 9.36 29.96 13.65
N THR A 172 10.62 29.71 13.30
CA THR A 172 11.37 30.52 12.33
C THR A 172 11.89 29.63 11.23
N GLY A 173 11.35 29.80 10.02
CA GLY A 173 11.86 29.18 8.81
C GLY A 173 13.17 29.84 8.38
N SER A 174 14.06 29.07 7.75
CA SER A 174 15.26 29.63 7.12
C SER A 174 15.60 28.88 5.85
N PHE A 175 15.78 29.64 4.78
CA PHE A 175 16.09 29.12 3.45
C PHE A 175 16.97 30.11 2.68
N THR A 176 17.61 29.63 1.62
CA THR A 176 18.34 30.43 0.64
C THR A 176 17.91 29.94 -0.72
N VAL A 177 17.32 30.83 -1.51
CA VAL A 177 16.97 30.54 -2.91
C VAL A 177 18.20 30.82 -3.77
N PRO A 178 18.48 30.02 -4.82
CA PRO A 178 19.57 30.29 -5.77
C PRO A 178 19.51 31.72 -6.35
N GLU A 179 20.63 32.24 -6.85
CA GLU A 179 20.71 33.63 -7.38
C GLU A 179 19.74 33.89 -8.54
N ASP A 180 19.40 32.85 -9.29
CA ASP A 180 18.46 32.86 -10.43
C ASP A 180 17.05 32.37 -10.07
N GLY A 181 16.77 32.13 -8.78
CA GLY A 181 15.46 31.69 -8.33
C GLY A 181 14.48 32.84 -8.07
N ASP A 182 13.19 32.49 -7.95
CA ASP A 182 12.09 33.42 -7.69
C ASP A 182 11.43 33.08 -6.35
N PRO A 183 11.95 33.59 -5.22
CA PRO A 183 11.40 33.30 -3.91
C PRO A 183 10.05 33.98 -3.70
N PHE A 184 9.09 33.27 -3.12
CA PHE A 184 7.87 33.88 -2.61
C PHE A 184 8.15 34.97 -1.55
N ILE A 185 9.17 34.76 -0.70
CA ILE A 185 9.64 35.73 0.30
C ILE A 185 11.17 35.71 0.35
N GLY A 186 11.82 36.89 0.37
CA GLY A 186 13.26 37.03 0.55
C GLY A 186 14.00 37.45 -0.72
N THR A 187 15.33 37.46 -0.65
CA THR A 187 16.21 37.86 -1.76
C THR A 187 16.96 36.64 -2.31
N PRO A 188 16.97 36.40 -3.64
CA PRO A 188 17.82 35.38 -4.26
C PRO A 188 19.29 35.50 -3.85
N GLY A 189 19.95 34.37 -3.61
CA GLY A 189 21.35 34.31 -3.18
C GLY A 189 21.59 34.65 -1.69
N GLU A 190 20.59 35.17 -0.97
CA GLU A 190 20.71 35.55 0.43
C GLU A 190 19.98 34.59 1.39
N ARG A 191 20.49 34.48 2.61
CA ARG A 191 19.82 33.67 3.65
C ARG A 191 18.65 34.45 4.25
N THR A 192 17.45 33.96 3.99
CA THR A 192 16.19 34.49 4.51
C THR A 192 15.81 33.77 5.80
N ARG A 193 15.21 34.52 6.74
CA ARG A 193 14.58 34.00 7.97
C ARG A 193 13.23 34.68 8.16
N VAL A 194 12.18 33.89 8.34
CA VAL A 194 10.81 34.39 8.45
C VAL A 194 10.07 33.67 9.57
N GLY A 195 9.10 34.36 10.19
CA GLY A 195 8.19 33.72 11.13
C GLY A 195 7.26 32.77 10.40
N GLU A 196 7.09 31.56 10.92
CA GLU A 196 6.24 30.52 10.35
C GLU A 196 5.40 29.87 11.45
N ARG A 197 4.26 29.30 11.03
CA ARG A 197 3.44 28.41 11.83
C ARG A 197 3.73 26.98 11.42
N ARG A 198 4.21 26.17 12.36
CA ARG A 198 4.26 24.71 12.19
C ARG A 198 2.89 24.15 12.59
N ILE A 199 2.18 23.60 11.62
CA ILE A 199 0.85 22.99 11.77
C ILE A 199 1.01 21.48 11.76
N GLU A 200 0.31 20.80 12.66
CA GLU A 200 0.27 19.34 12.73
C GLU A 200 -1.16 18.82 12.82
N MET A 201 -1.51 17.86 11.98
CA MET A 201 -2.82 17.20 12.00
C MET A 201 -2.66 15.68 11.87
N VAL A 202 -3.56 14.92 12.49
CA VAL A 202 -3.63 13.46 12.32
C VAL A 202 -4.36 13.16 11.01
N VAL A 203 -3.86 12.23 10.20
CA VAL A 203 -4.46 11.81 8.94
C VAL A 203 -4.56 10.28 8.89
N PRO A 204 -5.73 9.68 8.58
CA PRO A 204 -5.82 8.25 8.33
C PRO A 204 -4.86 7.85 7.21
N ALA A 205 -4.11 6.75 7.36
CA ALA A 205 -3.07 6.39 6.39
C ALA A 205 -3.59 6.29 4.93
N GLY A 206 -4.80 5.77 4.74
CA GLY A 206 -5.48 5.70 3.43
C GLY A 206 -5.97 7.03 2.84
N ARG A 207 -5.77 8.15 3.53
CA ARG A 207 -6.08 9.52 3.06
C ARG A 207 -4.82 10.36 2.82
N SER A 208 -3.65 9.83 3.14
CA SER A 208 -2.37 10.56 3.11
C SER A 208 -2.08 11.25 1.77
N GLU A 209 -2.22 10.55 0.64
CA GLU A 209 -2.02 11.15 -0.69
C GLU A 209 -3.03 12.26 -1.03
N ALA A 210 -4.28 12.10 -0.59
CA ALA A 210 -5.31 13.10 -0.83
C ALA A 210 -5.04 14.38 -0.01
N VAL A 211 -4.53 14.21 1.21
CA VAL A 211 -4.13 15.32 2.10
C VAL A 211 -2.89 16.03 1.57
N VAL A 212 -1.87 15.30 1.08
CA VAL A 212 -0.69 15.90 0.44
C VAL A 212 -1.09 16.69 -0.81
N ARG A 213 -1.90 16.12 -1.71
CA ARG A 213 -2.41 16.85 -2.89
C ARG A 213 -3.32 18.01 -2.54
N GLY A 214 -4.11 17.89 -1.48
CA GLY A 214 -4.97 18.96 -0.99
C GLY A 214 -4.18 20.18 -0.49
N HIS A 215 -2.92 19.98 -0.09
CA HIS A 215 -2.00 21.04 0.28
C HIS A 215 -1.42 21.80 -0.93
N GLU A 216 -1.23 21.12 -2.07
CA GLU A 216 -0.61 21.67 -3.29
C GLU A 216 -1.57 22.50 -4.16
N ARG A 217 -2.59 23.13 -3.58
CA ARG A 217 -3.50 24.01 -4.35
C ARG A 217 -2.76 25.28 -4.80
N ASP A 218 -3.17 25.84 -5.94
CA ASP A 218 -2.55 26.99 -6.62
C ASP A 218 -2.33 28.24 -5.72
N ASP A 219 -3.03 28.35 -4.59
CA ASP A 219 -2.89 29.42 -3.58
C ASP A 219 -1.87 29.12 -2.47
N LEU A 220 -1.25 27.94 -2.47
CA LEU A 220 -0.31 27.43 -1.47
C LEU A 220 1.02 26.93 -2.09
N GLU A 221 1.29 27.23 -3.36
CA GLU A 221 2.52 26.85 -4.05
C GLU A 221 3.78 27.30 -3.29
N GLY A 222 4.73 26.37 -3.11
CA GLY A 222 5.99 26.62 -2.40
C GLY A 222 6.01 26.17 -0.93
N ILE A 223 4.89 25.67 -0.40
CA ILE A 223 4.80 25.15 0.96
C ILE A 223 4.94 23.63 0.97
N GLY A 224 5.95 23.11 1.68
CA GLY A 224 6.21 21.68 1.78
C GLY A 224 5.48 21.02 2.95
N ALA A 225 4.67 19.99 2.67
CA ALA A 225 4.10 19.11 3.69
C ALA A 225 4.95 17.84 3.86
N GLY A 226 5.31 17.51 5.10
CA GLY A 226 5.94 16.25 5.47
C GLY A 226 4.94 15.32 6.16
N LEU A 227 5.00 14.03 5.86
CA LEU A 227 4.27 12.99 6.60
C LEU A 227 5.22 12.29 7.58
N GLN A 228 4.79 12.15 8.83
CA GLN A 228 5.48 11.37 9.85
C GLN A 228 4.59 10.26 10.38
N PRO A 229 5.09 9.04 10.64
CA PRO A 229 4.30 7.98 11.25
C PRO A 229 3.86 8.38 12.66
N GLU A 230 2.57 8.24 12.99
CA GLU A 230 2.07 8.46 14.34
C GLU A 230 2.07 7.13 15.12
N GLY A 231 2.84 7.09 16.21
CA GLY A 231 3.02 5.86 16.99
C GLY A 231 1.84 5.58 17.92
N ARG A 232 0.97 4.64 17.55
CA ARG A 232 0.34 3.74 18.53
C ARG A 232 0.91 2.35 18.35
N ARG A 233 1.78 1.92 19.28
CA ARG A 233 2.11 0.50 19.42
C ARG A 233 0.84 -0.20 19.91
N GLY A 234 0.11 -0.83 19.01
CA GLY A 234 -0.89 -1.84 19.36
C GLY A 234 -0.19 -2.96 20.13
N GLY A 235 -0.69 -3.25 21.32
CA GLY A 235 -0.05 -4.11 22.31
C GLY A 235 0.11 -5.58 21.90
N GLU A 236 0.93 -6.27 22.68
CA GLU A 236 1.19 -7.71 22.66
C GLU A 236 -0.09 -8.58 22.68
N PRO A 237 0.00 -9.83 22.19
CA PRO A 237 -1.14 -10.67 21.86
C PRO A 237 -1.86 -11.17 23.12
N GLY A 238 -3.17 -10.96 23.20
CA GLY A 238 -3.96 -11.54 24.27
C GLY A 238 -5.44 -11.19 24.29
N ARG A 239 -6.24 -12.23 24.05
CA ARG A 239 -7.62 -12.49 24.51
C ARG A 239 -8.76 -12.05 23.58
N SER A 240 -9.42 -13.10 23.10
CA SER A 240 -10.72 -13.19 22.46
C SER A 240 -11.83 -12.40 23.16
N ARG A 241 -12.80 -11.91 22.38
CA ARG A 241 -14.18 -11.70 22.85
C ARG A 241 -15.24 -12.12 21.82
N GLN A 242 -16.06 -13.04 22.31
CA GLN A 242 -17.50 -13.31 22.13
C GLN A 242 -18.25 -12.83 20.89
N LEU A 243 -18.86 -13.80 20.20
CA LEU A 243 -20.03 -13.64 19.35
C LEU A 243 -21.19 -13.03 20.16
N VAL A 244 -21.74 -11.91 19.68
CA VAL A 244 -23.04 -11.41 20.13
C VAL A 244 -24.09 -11.97 19.19
N GLY A 245 -24.81 -12.99 19.65
CA GLY A 245 -25.88 -13.65 18.91
C GLY A 245 -25.69 -15.16 18.89
N GLY A 246 -26.55 -15.90 19.59
CA GLY A 246 -26.47 -17.35 19.71
C GLY A 246 -26.58 -18.05 18.36
N ALA A 247 -25.47 -18.53 17.84
CA ALA A 247 -25.44 -19.56 16.81
C ALA A 247 -25.07 -20.89 17.49
N THR A 248 -26.05 -21.78 17.64
CA THR A 248 -25.77 -23.18 17.97
C THR A 248 -25.08 -23.80 16.76
N GLY A 249 -23.86 -24.30 16.94
CA GLY A 249 -23.05 -24.92 15.89
C GLY A 249 -23.81 -26.05 15.20
N GLY A 250 -24.28 -25.80 13.99
CA GLY A 250 -24.77 -26.82 13.08
C GLY A 250 -23.59 -27.48 12.38
N HIS A 251 -23.60 -28.81 12.35
CA HIS A 251 -22.66 -29.63 11.59
C HIS A 251 -22.57 -29.14 10.13
N ILE A 252 -21.36 -28.81 9.67
CA ILE A 252 -21.02 -28.80 8.25
C ILE A 252 -20.82 -30.27 7.87
N PRO A 253 -21.69 -30.88 7.05
CA PRO A 253 -21.50 -32.27 6.62
C PRO A 253 -20.21 -32.37 5.79
N ALA A 254 -19.48 -33.46 6.05
CA ALA A 254 -18.20 -33.78 5.42
C ALA A 254 -18.31 -34.01 3.91
#